data_AF-A0A537SMB0-F1
#
_entry.id   AF-A0A537SMB0-F1
#
_cell.length_a   1.000
_cell.length_b   1.000
_cell.length_c   1.000
_cell.angle_alpha   90.00
_cell.angle_beta   90.00
_cell.angle_gamma   90.00
#
_symmetry.space_group_name_H-M   'P 1'
#
loop_
_entity.id
_entity.type
_entity.pdbx_description
1 polymer ?
#
loop_
_entity_poly.entity_id
_entity_poly.type
_entity_poly.pdbx_seq_one_letter_code
_entity_poly.pdbx_strand_id
1 'polypeptide(L)' 'MPKERVIMTGEGYIIIHGPLAGMGPVQHEAIPFSEAQPSPDGEFWRCKRPDGSRRCFFAPPPST' A
#
# COMPACT_ATOMS: atom_id res chain seq x y z
N MET A 1 8.91 -8.38 -11.26
CA MET A 1 8.33 -7.26 -10.50
C MET A 1 7.85 -7.79 -9.17
N PRO A 2 8.35 -7.28 -8.02
CA PRO A 2 7.85 -7.73 -6.72
C PRO A 2 6.33 -7.56 -6.73
N LYS A 3 5.60 -8.65 -6.47
CA LYS A 3 4.14 -8.60 -6.44
C LYS A 3 3.75 -7.99 -5.10
N GLU A 4 3.58 -6.68 -5.08
CA GLU A 4 2.95 -5.99 -3.96
C GLU A 4 1.44 -6.27 -4.03
N ARG A 5 0.85 -6.63 -2.89
CA ARG A 5 -0.61 -6.82 -2.77
C ARG A 5 -1.14 -5.84 -1.74
N VAL A 6 -2.15 -5.05 -2.11
CA VAL A 6 -2.85 -4.16 -1.18
C VAL A 6 -4.13 -4.84 -0.72
N ILE A 7 -4.37 -4.82 0.60
CA ILE A 7 -5.58 -5.35 1.24
C ILE A 7 -6.23 -4.19 1.99
N MET A 8 -7.51 -3.95 1.76
CA MET A 8 -8.28 -2.99 2.54
C MET A 8 -8.87 -3.68 3.77
N THR A 9 -8.83 -2.99 4.91
CA THR A 9 -9.28 -3.47 6.22
C THR A 9 -10.25 -2.46 6.83
N GLY A 10 -10.81 -2.76 8.00
CA GLY A 10 -11.67 -1.81 8.72
C GLY A 10 -10.96 -0.55 9.22
N GLU A 11 -9.63 -0.57 9.33
CA GLU A 11 -8.82 0.52 9.90
C GLU A 11 -7.97 1.26 8.85
N GLY A 12 -7.90 0.74 7.62
CA GLY A 12 -7.08 1.28 6.54
C GLY A 12 -6.65 0.23 5.53
N TYR A 13 -5.41 0.31 5.06
CA TYR A 13 -4.84 -0.58 4.07
C TYR A 13 -3.61 -1.31 4.61
N ILE A 14 -3.43 -2.57 4.21
CA ILE A 14 -2.23 -3.34 4.46
C ILE A 14 -1.57 -3.64 3.12
N ILE A 15 -0.33 -3.19 2.96
CA ILE A 15 0.50 -3.61 1.85
C ILE A 15 1.29 -4.84 2.28
N ILE A 16 1.20 -5.88 1.47
CA ILE A 16 2.03 -7.08 1.56
C ILE A 16 3.13 -6.98 0.52
N HIS A 17 4.37 -6.86 1.01
CA HIS A 17 5.59 -6.92 0.22
C HIS A 17 6.10 -8.36 0.21
N GLY A 18 5.88 -9.07 -0.89
CA GLY A 18 6.37 -10.44 -1.09
C GLY A 18 7.66 -10.49 -1.91
N PRO A 19 8.56 -11.45 -1.62
CA PRO A 19 9.67 -11.76 -2.51
C PRO A 19 9.17 -12.32 -3.84
N LEU A 20 9.95 -12.08 -4.91
CA LEU A 20 9.63 -12.43 -6.31
C LEU A 20 9.29 -13.91 -6.56
N ALA A 21 9.64 -14.82 -5.64
CA ALA A 21 9.45 -16.27 -5.78
C ALA A 21 8.90 -16.95 -4.51
N GLY A 22 8.28 -16.22 -3.57
CA GLY A 22 7.71 -16.80 -2.33
C GLY A 22 8.74 -17.29 -1.30
N MET A 23 10.04 -17.19 -1.61
CA MET A 23 11.15 -17.48 -0.70
C MET A 23 11.68 -16.16 -0.11
N GLY A 24 11.43 -15.92 1.17
CA GLY A 24 11.93 -14.75 1.91
C GLY A 24 10.91 -14.12 2.86
N PRO A 25 11.33 -13.17 3.72
CA PRO A 25 10.46 -12.53 4.68
C PRO A 25 9.38 -11.69 3.97
N VAL A 26 8.12 -11.95 4.30
CA VAL A 26 6.99 -11.11 3.89
C VAL A 26 6.92 -9.92 4.82
N GLN A 27 7.02 -8.71 4.26
CA GLN A 27 6.88 -7.47 5.04
C GLN A 27 5.46 -6.93 4.87
N HIS A 28 4.85 -6.54 5.98
CA HIS A 28 3.50 -5.97 6.02
C HIS A 28 3.60 -4.52 6.45
N GLU A 29 2.93 -3.64 5.70
CA GLU A 29 2.91 -2.21 5.98
C GLU A 29 1.45 -1.77 6.20
N ALA A 30 1.12 -1.34 7.42
CA ALA A 30 -0.21 -0.84 7.75
C ALA A 30 -0.29 0.67 7.47
N ILE A 31 -1.30 1.08 6.73
CA ILE A 31 -1.62 2.47 6.37
C ILE A 31 -3.00 2.78 6.93
N PRO A 32 -3.10 3.54 8.03
CA PRO A 32 -4.40 4.00 8.52
C PRO A 32 -5.14 4.84 7.47
N PHE A 33 -6.47 4.84 7.49
CA PHE A 33 -7.25 5.71 6.59
C PHE A 33 -6.90 7.20 6.73
N SER A 34 -6.48 7.64 7.92
CA SER A 34 -6.03 9.02 8.15
C SER A 34 -4.72 9.37 7.42
N GLU A 35 -3.92 8.38 7.02
CA GLU A 35 -2.69 8.56 6.23
C GLU A 35 -2.92 8.30 4.73
N ALA A 36 -4.04 7.67 4.37
CA ALA A 36 -4.41 7.41 2.99
C ALA A 36 -5.17 8.60 2.40
N GLN A 37 -4.78 9.02 1.21
CA GLN A 37 -5.53 10.01 0.44
C GLN A 37 -6.35 9.34 -0.67
N PRO A 38 -7.47 9.93 -1.09
CA PRO A 38 -8.20 9.43 -2.24
C PRO A 38 -7.37 9.60 -3.52
N SER A 39 -7.26 8.54 -4.32
CA SER A 39 -6.64 8.64 -5.64
C SER A 39 -7.64 9.20 -6.67
N PRO A 40 -7.23 10.17 -7.50
CA PRO A 40 -8.11 10.79 -8.48
C PRO A 40 -8.47 9.87 -9.66
N ASP A 41 -7.62 8.86 -9.92
CA ASP A 41 -7.75 7.90 -11.01
C ASP A 41 -8.29 6.54 -10.56
N GLY A 42 -8.55 6.36 -9.26
CA GLY A 42 -9.05 5.10 -8.71
C GLY A 42 -7.99 3.99 -8.61
N GLU A 43 -6.73 4.30 -8.86
CA GLU A 43 -5.61 3.35 -8.76
C GLU A 43 -4.89 3.51 -7.41
N PHE A 44 -4.10 2.50 -7.03
CA PHE A 44 -3.27 2.56 -5.83
C PHE A 44 -1.93 3.22 -6.16
N TRP A 45 -1.63 4.34 -5.51
CA TRP A 45 -0.34 5.02 -5.64
C TRP A 45 0.41 5.08 -4.32
N ARG A 46 1.73 4.96 -4.42
CA ARG A 46 2.61 5.28 -3.30
C ARG A 46 3.78 6.11 -3.78
N CYS A 47 4.16 7.09 -2.98
CA CYS A 47 5.40 7.81 -3.17
C CYS A 47 6.39 7.35 -2.10
N LYS A 48 7.62 7.00 -2.51
CA LYS A 48 8.70 6.62 -1.59
C LYS A 48 9.59 7.84 -1.36
N ARG A 49 10.08 7.99 -0.14
CA ARG A 49 11.21 8.88 0.16
C ARG A 49 12.48 8.34 -0.53
N PRO A 50 13.54 9.16 -0.67
CA PRO A 50 14.83 8.69 -1.17
C PRO A 50 15.43 7.55 -0.34
N ASP A 51 15.06 7.45 0.94
CA ASP A 51 15.47 6.37 1.86
C ASP A 51 14.64 5.07 1.68
N GLY A 52 13.66 5.06 0.78
CA GLY A 52 12.78 3.92 0.51
C GLY A 52 11.53 3.85 1.40
N SER A 53 11.39 4.68 2.43
CA SER A 53 10.22 4.70 3.32
C SER A 53 8.98 5.29 2.63
N ARG A 54 7.76 4.92 3.07
CA ARG A 54 6.53 5.53 2.53
C ARG A 54 6.46 7.01 2.89
N ARG A 55 6.18 7.86 1.91
CA ARG A 55 5.88 9.29 2.11
C ARG A 55 4.41 9.62 1.86
N CYS A 56 3.80 8.97 0.89
CA CYS A 56 2.40 9.17 0.52
C CYS A 56 1.79 7.81 0.17
N PHE A 57 0.50 7.65 0.46
CA PHE A 57 -0.31 6.58 -0.07
C PHE A 57 -1.64 7.13 -0.56
N PHE A 58 -1.98 6.83 -1.81
CA PHE A 58 -3.27 7.13 -2.39
C PHE A 58 -3.97 5.83 -2.73
N ALA A 59 -5.24 5.73 -2.39
CA ALA A 59 -6.06 4.57 -2.69
C ALA A 59 -7.38 5.01 -3.32
N PRO A 60 -7.99 4.16 -4.15
CA PRO A 60 -9.37 4.39 -4.57
C PRO A 60 -10.24 4.64 -3.34
N PRO A 61 -11.18 5.59 -3.42
CA PRO A 61 -12.16 5.77 -2.38
C PRO A 61 -12.85 4.42 -2.13
N PRO A 62 -13.12 4.04 -0.86
CA PRO A 62 -13.96 2.88 -0.59
C PRO A 62 -15.26 3.12 -1.35
N SER A 63 -15.59 2.23 -2.29
CA SER A 63 -16.83 2.36 -3.06
C SER A 63 -17.98 2.53 -2.07
N THR A 64 -18.58 3.72 -2.08
CA THR A 64 -19.77 4.05 -1.30
C THR A 64 -20.91 3.11 -1.62
#